data_AF-A0A521DBZ5-F1
#
_entry.id   AF-A0A521DBZ5-F1
#
_cell.length_a   1.000
_cell.length_b   1.000
_cell.length_c   1.000
_cell.angle_alpha   90.00
_cell.angle_beta   90.00
_cell.angle_gamma   90.00
#
_symmetry.space_group_name_H-M   'P 1'
#
loop_
_entity.id
_entity.type
_entity.pdbx_description
1 polymer ?
#
loop_
_entity_poly.entity_id
_entity_poly.type
_entity_poly.pdbx_seq_one_letter_code
_entity_poly.pdbx_strand_id
1 'polypeptide(L)'
;MYLLLPLQNGLQDKYMAAHELAIDAGNSEKNESGFAVNEWNGWVLFVIISIIYMIFDFISQQYIFSDELYYRSFSEQLGQQNLQAFLDAQSQYWWLSYLLTPLMIALKASFAAVCISIGAVLASVDLKFNRVFKMALVGEVVFICAQIIFLYSLLQNLDTLTVESIAGYYPLSALSLIGIENINAEWAVYPLQIINVFEVMYIGLIAWLLSKQWKPSFVDSLNIVIPSYGLGLLLWLVLVAFLTFQVS
;
A
#
# COMPACT_ATOMS: atom_id res chain seq x y z
N MET A 1 -73.93 -7.41 3.72
CA MET A 1 -72.78 -7.00 2.88
C MET A 1 -72.17 -5.66 3.33
N TYR A 2 -72.08 -5.36 4.63
CA TYR A 2 -71.52 -4.10 5.15
C TYR A 2 -70.58 -4.29 6.37
N LEU A 3 -70.35 -5.54 6.82
CA LEU A 3 -69.53 -5.86 8.00
C LEU A 3 -68.05 -6.14 7.70
N LEU A 4 -67.64 -6.17 6.42
CA LEU A 4 -66.26 -6.51 6.01
C LEU A 4 -65.39 -5.29 5.67
N LEU A 5 -66.00 -4.12 5.41
CA LEU A 5 -65.30 -2.87 5.08
C LEU A 5 -64.33 -2.38 6.17
N PRO A 6 -64.68 -2.39 7.48
CA PRO A 6 -63.77 -1.90 8.52
C PRO A 6 -62.54 -2.81 8.71
N LEU A 7 -62.72 -4.12 8.49
CA LEU A 7 -61.68 -5.14 8.66
C LEU A 7 -60.64 -5.09 7.53
N GLN A 8 -61.08 -4.77 6.32
CA GLN A 8 -60.22 -4.61 5.15
C GLN A 8 -59.35 -3.35 5.25
N ASN A 9 -59.91 -2.24 5.75
CA ASN A 9 -59.16 -1.00 5.95
C ASN A 9 -58.08 -1.15 7.03
N GLY A 10 -58.39 -1.77 8.17
CA GLY A 10 -57.41 -1.98 9.24
C GLY A 10 -56.25 -2.94 8.88
N LEU A 11 -56.47 -3.86 7.93
CA LEU A 11 -55.41 -4.72 7.38
C LEU A 11 -54.51 -3.96 6.39
N GLN A 12 -55.10 -3.07 5.59
CA GLN A 12 -54.38 -2.24 4.63
C GLN A 12 -53.49 -1.22 5.34
N ASP A 13 -53.98 -0.59 6.42
CA ASP A 13 -53.19 0.34 7.24
C ASP A 13 -51.99 -0.35 7.91
N LYS A 14 -52.18 -1.57 8.43
CA LYS A 14 -51.09 -2.38 8.99
C LYS A 14 -50.06 -2.78 7.94
N TYR A 15 -50.50 -3.10 6.73
CA TYR A 15 -49.60 -3.42 5.61
C TYR A 15 -48.77 -2.21 5.19
N MET A 16 -49.39 -1.04 5.09
CA MET A 16 -48.69 0.21 4.75
C MET A 16 -47.67 0.60 5.83
N ALA A 17 -48.03 0.50 7.11
CA ALA A 17 -47.11 0.78 8.22
C ALA A 17 -45.92 -0.20 8.26
N ALA A 18 -46.17 -1.50 8.02
CA ALA A 18 -45.10 -2.50 7.94
C ALA A 18 -44.17 -2.27 6.72
N HIS A 19 -44.74 -1.85 5.59
CA HIS A 19 -43.99 -1.52 4.39
C HIS A 19 -43.14 -0.24 4.58
N GLU A 20 -43.66 0.77 5.26
CA GLU A 20 -42.95 2.00 5.59
C GLU A 20 -41.82 1.75 6.58
N LEU A 21 -42.04 0.93 7.61
CA LEU A 21 -41.00 0.47 8.54
C LEU A 21 -39.92 -0.38 7.84
N ALA A 22 -40.29 -1.22 6.87
CA ALA A 22 -39.32 -1.99 6.09
C ALA A 22 -38.48 -1.11 5.16
N ILE A 23 -39.09 -0.06 4.58
CA ILE A 23 -38.37 0.95 3.80
C ILE A 23 -37.41 1.75 4.69
N ASP A 24 -37.87 2.16 5.87
CA ASP A 24 -37.06 2.94 6.80
C ASP A 24 -35.90 2.12 7.39
N ALA A 25 -36.16 0.85 7.75
CA ALA A 25 -35.12 -0.10 8.14
C ALA A 25 -34.08 -0.32 7.02
N GLY A 26 -34.54 -0.51 5.78
CA GLY A 26 -33.68 -0.66 4.60
C GLY A 26 -32.92 0.62 4.22
N ASN A 27 -33.40 1.79 4.62
CA ASN A 27 -32.69 3.07 4.47
C ASN A 27 -31.70 3.32 5.63
N SER A 28 -32.01 2.86 6.85
CA SER A 28 -31.08 2.90 7.98
C SER A 28 -29.86 1.99 7.75
N GLU A 29 -30.06 0.77 7.24
CA GLU A 29 -28.96 -0.14 6.87
C GLU A 29 -28.08 0.42 5.73
N LYS A 30 -28.69 1.20 4.81
CA LYS A 30 -27.96 1.90 3.74
C LYS A 30 -27.10 3.06 4.26
N ASN A 31 -27.45 3.65 5.41
CA ASN A 31 -26.71 4.76 6.01
C ASN A 31 -25.64 4.30 7.02
N GLU A 32 -25.84 3.16 7.70
CA GLU A 32 -24.94 2.73 8.77
C GLU A 32 -23.70 1.93 8.32
N SER A 33 -23.64 1.50 7.04
CA SER A 33 -22.57 0.63 6.54
C SER A 33 -21.52 1.31 5.63
N GLY A 34 -21.54 2.64 5.55
CA GLY A 34 -20.54 3.43 4.82
C GLY A 34 -19.23 3.52 5.60
N PHE A 35 -18.26 2.65 5.32
CA PHE A 35 -16.92 2.77 5.90
C PHE A 35 -16.32 4.16 5.60
N ALA A 36 -15.86 4.83 6.66
CA ALA A 36 -15.57 6.26 6.75
C ALA A 36 -14.37 6.78 5.94
N VAL A 37 -13.88 6.08 4.90
CA VAL A 37 -12.80 6.62 4.05
C VAL A 37 -13.22 7.93 3.40
N ASN A 38 -14.51 8.14 3.15
CA ASN A 38 -14.97 9.40 2.55
C ASN A 38 -14.91 10.59 3.51
N GLU A 39 -14.98 10.38 4.83
CA GLU A 39 -15.07 11.47 5.82
C GLU A 39 -13.74 12.17 6.08
N TRP A 40 -12.62 11.48 5.90
CA TRP A 40 -11.29 12.02 6.21
C TRP A 40 -10.84 13.01 5.14
N ASN A 41 -10.17 14.10 5.46
CA ASN A 41 -9.61 14.94 4.40
C ASN A 41 -8.41 14.21 3.74
N GLY A 42 -8.44 14.01 2.41
CA GLY A 42 -7.38 13.30 1.69
C GLY A 42 -6.00 13.95 1.83
N TRP A 43 -5.96 15.29 1.93
CA TRP A 43 -4.72 16.03 2.19
C TRP A 43 -4.18 15.74 3.59
N VAL A 44 -5.05 15.69 4.60
CA VAL A 44 -4.65 15.37 5.98
C VAL A 44 -4.09 13.95 6.04
N LEU A 45 -4.75 12.99 5.38
CA LEU A 45 -4.26 11.62 5.28
C LEU A 45 -2.87 11.54 4.65
N PHE A 46 -2.67 12.23 3.52
CA PHE A 46 -1.37 12.26 2.83
C PHE A 46 -0.27 12.87 3.72
N VAL A 47 -0.56 13.96 4.42
CA VAL A 47 0.39 14.59 5.34
C VAL A 47 0.76 13.67 6.50
N ILE A 48 -0.23 13.01 7.12
CA ILE A 48 0.01 12.06 8.22
C ILE A 48 0.91 10.91 7.75
N ILE A 49 0.59 10.30 6.61
CA ILE A 49 1.39 9.20 6.03
C ILE A 49 2.81 9.69 5.72
N SER A 50 2.95 10.88 5.13
CA SER A 50 4.27 11.46 4.82
C SER A 50 5.10 11.67 6.07
N ILE A 51 4.51 12.19 7.15
CA ILE A 51 5.19 12.38 8.44
C ILE A 51 5.65 11.03 9.02
N ILE A 52 4.80 9.99 8.95
CA ILE A 52 5.17 8.65 9.42
C ILE A 52 6.38 8.10 8.66
N TYR A 53 6.39 8.22 7.34
CA TYR A 53 7.54 7.80 6.53
C TYR A 53 8.79 8.64 6.79
N MET A 54 8.67 9.95 7.02
CA MET A 54 9.80 10.78 7.43
C MET A 54 10.36 10.37 8.80
N ILE A 55 9.51 9.93 9.74
CA ILE A 55 9.96 9.37 11.03
C ILE A 55 10.73 8.07 10.80
N PHE A 56 10.26 7.19 9.91
CA PHE A 56 11.02 5.98 9.54
C PHE A 56 12.36 6.30 8.89
N ASP A 57 12.40 7.28 7.99
CA ASP A 57 13.65 7.75 7.39
C ASP A 57 14.61 8.28 8.46
N PHE A 58 14.11 9.13 9.38
CA PHE A 58 14.89 9.63 10.50
C PHE A 58 15.47 8.52 11.38
N ILE A 59 14.65 7.53 11.78
CA ILE A 59 15.12 6.38 12.58
C ILE A 59 16.16 5.58 11.80
N SER A 60 15.93 5.33 10.51
CA SER A 60 16.84 4.56 9.68
C SER A 60 18.19 5.26 9.54
N GLN A 61 18.20 6.56 9.28
CA GLN A 61 19.42 7.34 9.12
C GLN A 61 20.20 7.46 10.44
N GLN A 62 19.50 7.63 11.56
CA GLN A 62 20.16 7.81 12.85
C GLN A 62 20.74 6.52 13.44
N TYR A 63 20.09 5.37 13.21
CA TYR A 63 20.44 4.11 13.88
C TYR A 63 20.99 3.03 12.95
N ILE A 64 20.59 3.00 11.68
CA ILE A 64 20.95 1.92 10.74
C ILE A 64 22.06 2.42 9.83
N PHE A 65 21.83 3.50 9.07
CA PHE A 65 22.76 4.04 8.09
C PHE A 65 23.79 5.00 8.72
N SER A 66 24.43 4.54 9.79
CA SER A 66 25.54 5.25 10.42
C SER A 66 26.82 5.15 9.59
N ASP A 67 27.76 6.07 9.80
CA ASP A 67 29.09 6.02 9.19
C ASP A 67 29.75 4.66 9.39
N GLU A 68 29.56 4.04 10.55
CA GLU A 68 30.12 2.73 10.89
C GLU A 68 29.61 1.61 9.95
N LEU A 69 28.34 1.63 9.54
CA LEU A 69 27.80 0.69 8.56
C LEU A 69 28.52 0.83 7.21
N TYR A 70 28.74 2.07 6.77
CA TYR A 70 29.42 2.36 5.52
C TYR A 70 30.90 1.99 5.58
N TYR A 71 31.58 2.27 6.68
CA TYR A 71 32.95 1.82 6.90
C TYR A 71 33.04 0.29 6.82
N ARG A 72 32.18 -0.44 7.53
CA ARG A 72 32.18 -1.91 7.48
C ARG A 72 31.89 -2.47 6.08
N SER A 73 31.04 -1.81 5.31
CA SER A 73 30.62 -2.30 3.98
C SER A 73 31.61 -1.93 2.87
N PHE A 74 32.27 -0.77 2.97
CA PHE A 74 33.05 -0.20 1.87
C PHE A 74 34.52 0.06 2.19
N SER A 75 35.01 -0.16 3.43
CA SER A 75 36.43 0.07 3.76
C SER A 75 37.39 -0.80 2.95
N GLU A 76 36.94 -1.96 2.50
CA GLU A 76 37.74 -2.87 1.66
C GLU A 76 37.68 -2.52 0.18
N GLN A 77 36.58 -1.90 -0.27
CA GLN A 77 36.33 -1.58 -1.68
C GLN A 77 36.76 -0.15 -2.05
N LEU A 78 36.71 0.78 -1.09
CA LEU A 78 37.03 2.19 -1.27
C LEU A 78 38.28 2.57 -0.46
N GLY A 79 39.21 3.28 -1.10
CA GLY A 79 40.30 3.93 -0.38
C GLY A 79 39.77 4.96 0.63
N GLN A 80 40.46 5.13 1.75
CA GLN A 80 40.01 5.98 2.88
C GLN A 80 39.59 7.40 2.45
N GLN A 81 40.32 8.02 1.53
CA GLN A 81 39.99 9.37 1.02
C GLN A 81 38.68 9.40 0.21
N ASN A 82 38.42 8.38 -0.60
CA ASN A 82 37.19 8.28 -1.39
C ASN A 82 35.99 7.98 -0.50
N LEU A 83 36.17 7.15 0.54
CA LEU A 83 35.13 6.84 1.51
C LEU A 83 34.76 8.09 2.32
N GLN A 84 35.74 8.86 2.78
CA GLN A 84 35.47 10.12 3.48
C GLN A 84 34.72 11.11 2.58
N ALA A 85 35.16 11.29 1.33
CA ALA A 85 34.47 12.17 0.38
C ALA A 85 33.03 11.73 0.10
N PHE A 86 32.76 10.42 0.07
CA PHE A 86 31.41 9.87 -0.06
C PHE A 86 30.52 10.20 1.15
N LEU A 87 31.03 9.98 2.37
CA LEU A 87 30.32 10.31 3.61
C LEU A 87 30.05 11.82 3.72
N ASP A 88 31.03 12.64 3.36
CA ASP A 88 30.88 14.10 3.36
C ASP A 88 29.78 14.54 2.38
N ALA A 89 29.75 13.97 1.17
CA ALA A 89 28.70 14.24 0.19
C ALA A 89 27.32 13.80 0.69
N GLN A 90 27.21 12.60 1.27
CA GLN A 90 25.96 12.12 1.87
C GLN A 90 25.46 13.09 2.97
N SER A 91 26.37 13.53 3.85
CA SER A 91 26.08 14.49 4.91
C SER A 91 25.65 15.87 4.40
N GLN A 92 25.94 16.22 3.15
CA GLN A 92 25.52 17.49 2.55
C GLN A 92 24.11 17.43 1.97
N TYR A 93 23.71 16.26 1.44
CA TYR A 93 22.45 16.08 0.72
C TYR A 93 21.38 15.28 1.49
N TRP A 94 21.58 15.04 2.79
CA TRP A 94 20.63 14.29 3.63
C TRP A 94 19.19 14.85 3.58
N TRP A 95 19.02 16.17 3.51
CA TRP A 95 17.70 16.81 3.49
C TRP A 95 16.89 16.48 2.22
N LEU A 96 17.57 16.04 1.15
CA LEU A 96 16.92 15.68 -0.10
C LEU A 96 16.06 14.42 0.07
N SER A 97 16.42 13.49 0.98
CA SER A 97 15.59 12.31 1.29
C SER A 97 14.22 12.74 1.80
N TYR A 98 14.19 13.69 2.74
CA TYR A 98 12.96 14.23 3.33
C TYR A 98 12.06 14.93 2.29
N LEU A 99 12.63 15.56 1.27
CA LEU A 99 11.84 16.14 0.17
C LEU A 99 11.33 15.06 -0.80
N LEU A 100 12.14 14.03 -1.06
CA LEU A 100 11.81 12.94 -1.98
C LEU A 100 10.76 11.98 -1.40
N THR A 101 10.75 11.74 -0.09
CA THR A 101 9.80 10.82 0.57
C THR A 101 8.33 11.12 0.24
N PRO A 102 7.78 12.32 0.46
CA PRO A 102 6.38 12.62 0.12
C PRO A 102 6.12 12.51 -1.40
N LEU A 103 7.10 12.88 -2.23
CA LEU A 103 6.98 12.75 -3.68
C LEU A 103 6.85 11.28 -4.10
N MET A 104 7.66 10.39 -3.51
CA MET A 104 7.62 8.96 -3.78
C MET A 104 6.30 8.32 -3.33
N ILE A 105 5.78 8.71 -2.17
CA ILE A 105 4.46 8.26 -1.68
C ILE A 105 3.36 8.70 -2.66
N ALA A 106 3.39 9.96 -3.10
CA ALA A 106 2.43 10.48 -4.05
C ALA A 106 2.49 9.75 -5.40
N LEU A 107 3.70 9.47 -5.91
CA LEU A 107 3.90 8.73 -7.15
C LEU A 107 3.38 7.30 -7.05
N LYS A 108 3.73 6.59 -5.98
CA LYS A 108 3.28 5.21 -5.72
C LYS A 108 1.76 5.13 -5.60
N ALA A 109 1.15 6.00 -4.79
CA ALA A 109 -0.31 6.05 -4.64
C ALA A 109 -1.00 6.42 -5.96
N SER A 110 -0.41 7.32 -6.76
CA SER A 110 -0.93 7.69 -8.09
C SER A 110 -0.87 6.52 -9.05
N PHE A 111 0.24 5.79 -9.08
CA PHE A 111 0.41 4.60 -9.91
C PHE A 111 -0.68 3.57 -9.59
N ALA A 112 -0.82 3.20 -8.31
CA ALA A 112 -1.85 2.25 -7.90
C ALA A 112 -3.26 2.74 -8.25
N ALA A 113 -3.53 4.04 -8.01
CA ALA A 113 -4.82 4.63 -8.30
C ALA A 113 -5.15 4.64 -9.80
N VAL A 114 -4.17 4.90 -10.66
CA VAL A 114 -4.33 4.82 -12.12
C VAL A 114 -4.66 3.40 -12.53
N CYS A 115 -3.89 2.40 -12.08
CA CYS A 115 -4.14 1.00 -12.39
C CYS A 115 -5.56 0.58 -11.99
N ILE A 116 -5.95 0.83 -10.74
CA ILE A 116 -7.28 0.46 -10.21
C ILE A 116 -8.39 1.22 -10.94
N SER A 117 -8.19 2.50 -11.26
CA SER A 117 -9.19 3.29 -12.00
C SER A 117 -9.42 2.75 -13.41
N ILE A 118 -8.36 2.33 -14.12
CA ILE A 118 -8.48 1.64 -15.41
C ILE A 118 -9.32 0.36 -15.24
N GLY A 119 -9.01 -0.45 -14.23
CA GLY A 119 -9.78 -1.65 -13.91
C GLY A 119 -11.26 -1.39 -13.66
N ALA A 120 -11.56 -0.36 -12.88
CA ALA A 120 -12.93 0.04 -12.59
C ALA A 120 -13.68 0.50 -13.83
N VAL A 121 -13.05 1.32 -14.69
CA VAL A 121 -13.64 1.75 -15.97
C VAL A 121 -13.91 0.57 -16.88
N LEU A 122 -12.98 -0.39 -16.99
CA LEU A 122 -13.18 -1.61 -17.79
C LEU A 122 -14.31 -2.49 -17.23
N ALA A 123 -14.49 -2.51 -15.90
CA ALA A 123 -15.60 -3.18 -15.23
C ALA A 123 -16.91 -2.36 -15.24
N SER A 124 -16.95 -1.23 -15.95
CA SER A 124 -18.11 -0.31 -15.99
C SER A 124 -18.56 0.19 -14.61
N VAL A 125 -17.61 0.30 -13.67
CA VAL A 125 -17.82 0.88 -12.33
C VAL A 125 -17.43 2.36 -12.37
N ASP A 126 -18.39 3.24 -12.12
CA ASP A 126 -18.15 4.69 -12.07
C ASP A 126 -17.40 5.08 -10.79
N LEU A 127 -16.07 5.16 -10.86
CA LEU A 127 -15.22 5.59 -9.76
C LEU A 127 -14.54 6.93 -10.08
N LYS A 128 -14.72 7.90 -9.18
CA LYS A 128 -13.92 9.12 -9.22
C LYS A 128 -12.47 8.80 -8.82
N PHE A 129 -11.50 9.21 -9.64
CA PHE A 129 -10.07 9.03 -9.38
C PHE A 129 -9.64 9.49 -7.98
N ASN A 130 -10.16 10.62 -7.51
CA ASN A 130 -9.82 11.14 -6.18
C ASN A 130 -10.18 10.18 -5.03
N ARG A 131 -11.22 9.36 -5.19
CA ARG A 131 -11.62 8.34 -4.21
C ARG A 131 -10.68 7.15 -4.28
N VAL A 132 -10.33 6.69 -5.48
CA VAL A 132 -9.39 5.59 -5.69
C VAL A 132 -7.99 5.97 -5.15
N PHE A 133 -7.54 7.19 -5.42
CA PHE A 133 -6.29 7.73 -4.88
C PHE A 133 -6.28 7.74 -3.35
N LYS A 134 -7.39 8.15 -2.73
CA LYS A 134 -7.54 8.11 -1.27
C LYS A 134 -7.54 6.68 -0.72
N MET A 135 -8.14 5.73 -1.43
CA MET A 135 -8.06 4.31 -1.06
C MET A 135 -6.61 3.80 -1.14
N ALA A 136 -5.87 4.17 -2.19
CA ALA A 136 -4.45 3.83 -2.31
C ALA A 136 -3.64 4.41 -1.15
N LEU A 137 -3.90 5.67 -0.75
CA LEU A 137 -3.28 6.27 0.44
C LEU A 137 -3.63 5.51 1.72
N VAL A 138 -4.90 5.16 1.95
CA VAL A 138 -5.29 4.33 3.11
C VAL A 138 -4.55 2.98 3.07
N GLY A 139 -4.35 2.41 1.88
CA GLY A 139 -3.61 1.19 1.65
C GLY A 139 -2.15 1.23 2.13
N GLU A 140 -1.52 2.41 2.21
CA GLU A 140 -0.15 2.56 2.73
C GLU A 140 0.00 2.07 4.17
N VAL A 141 -1.08 1.96 4.95
CA VAL A 141 -1.04 1.36 6.29
C VAL A 141 -0.44 -0.05 6.28
N VAL A 142 -0.66 -0.82 5.21
CA VAL A 142 -0.13 -2.17 5.05
C VAL A 142 1.40 -2.13 4.90
N PHE A 143 1.90 -1.18 4.12
CA PHE A 143 3.33 -1.00 3.89
C PHE A 143 4.03 -0.33 5.08
N ILE A 144 3.33 0.51 5.84
CA ILE A 144 3.80 1.03 7.13
C ILE A 144 4.02 -0.13 8.11
N CYS A 145 3.08 -1.07 8.21
CA CYS A 145 3.27 -2.27 9.03
C CYS A 145 4.46 -3.11 8.56
N ALA A 146 4.65 -3.27 7.24
CA ALA A 146 5.81 -3.95 6.67
C ALA A 146 7.12 -3.28 7.09
N GLN A 147 7.16 -1.94 6.99
CA GLN A 147 8.32 -1.14 7.36
C GLN A 147 8.67 -1.28 8.84
N ILE A 148 7.68 -1.34 9.74
CA ILE A 148 7.91 -1.56 11.17
C ILE A 148 8.59 -2.91 11.41
N ILE A 149 8.10 -3.98 10.77
CA ILE A 149 8.67 -5.32 10.92
C ILE A 149 10.12 -5.35 10.40
N PHE A 150 10.35 -4.74 9.23
CA PHE A 150 11.66 -4.63 8.63
C PHE A 150 12.63 -3.85 9.55
N LEU A 151 12.25 -2.65 10.00
CA LEU A 151 13.08 -1.84 10.89
C LEU A 151 13.37 -2.54 12.21
N TYR A 152 12.36 -3.15 12.82
CA TYR A 152 12.54 -3.89 14.06
C TYR A 152 13.60 -4.99 13.89
N SER A 153 13.53 -5.76 12.80
CA SER A 153 14.52 -6.82 12.58
C SER A 153 15.93 -6.29 12.30
N LEU A 154 16.07 -5.18 11.58
CA LEU A 154 17.39 -4.57 11.37
C LEU A 154 17.99 -4.07 12.68
N LEU A 155 17.18 -3.42 13.52
CA LEU A 155 17.63 -2.90 14.82
C LEU A 155 18.12 -4.01 15.78
N GLN A 156 17.64 -5.26 15.63
CA GLN A 156 18.14 -6.38 16.43
C GLN A 156 19.52 -6.91 15.98
N ASN A 157 19.97 -6.57 14.76
CA ASN A 157 21.17 -7.15 14.15
C ASN A 157 22.23 -6.11 13.78
N LEU A 158 22.15 -4.88 14.34
CA LEU A 158 22.99 -3.73 13.97
C LEU A 158 24.49 -4.06 13.91
N ASP A 159 24.99 -4.84 14.86
CA ASP A 159 26.41 -5.17 14.97
C ASP A 159 26.94 -6.06 13.84
N THR A 160 26.07 -6.71 13.07
CA THR A 160 26.45 -7.57 11.94
C THR A 160 25.94 -7.06 10.61
N LEU A 161 25.27 -5.90 10.58
CA LEU A 161 24.74 -5.35 9.33
C LEU A 161 25.85 -4.87 8.41
N THR A 162 25.68 -5.19 7.13
CA THR A 162 26.35 -4.58 5.98
C THR A 162 25.31 -4.08 4.99
N VAL A 163 25.69 -3.16 4.08
CA VAL A 163 24.80 -2.65 3.03
C VAL A 163 24.26 -3.79 2.16
N GLU A 164 25.09 -4.78 1.86
CA GLU A 164 24.70 -5.98 1.09
C GLU A 164 23.67 -6.83 1.84
N SER A 165 23.86 -7.03 3.16
CA SER A 165 22.91 -7.79 3.98
C SER A 165 21.53 -7.11 4.04
N ILE A 166 21.49 -5.77 4.09
CA ILE A 166 20.24 -5.00 4.07
C ILE A 166 19.54 -5.17 2.72
N ALA A 167 20.30 -5.12 1.61
CA ALA A 167 19.75 -5.33 0.27
C ALA A 167 19.19 -6.74 0.05
N GLY A 168 19.65 -7.74 0.80
CA GLY A 168 19.10 -9.10 0.77
C GLY A 168 17.96 -9.36 1.75
N TYR A 169 17.68 -8.44 2.67
CA TYR A 169 16.75 -8.68 3.76
C TYR A 169 15.34 -8.16 3.44
N TYR A 170 14.40 -9.03 3.06
CA TYR A 170 13.01 -8.63 2.80
C TYR A 170 12.05 -9.62 3.46
N PRO A 171 11.68 -9.42 4.74
CA PRO A 171 10.89 -10.39 5.48
C PRO A 171 9.52 -10.62 4.83
N LEU A 172 9.06 -11.87 4.82
CA LEU A 172 7.76 -12.28 4.25
C LEU A 172 7.64 -12.06 2.74
N SER A 173 8.77 -11.92 2.04
CA SER A 173 8.86 -11.92 0.58
C SER A 173 9.21 -13.29 0.02
N ALA A 174 8.98 -13.49 -1.28
CA ALA A 174 9.45 -14.68 -1.99
C ALA A 174 10.98 -14.79 -1.92
N LEU A 175 11.70 -13.66 -1.95
CA LEU A 175 13.15 -13.63 -1.75
C LEU A 175 13.56 -14.27 -0.40
N SER A 176 12.87 -13.95 0.69
CA SER A 176 13.18 -14.51 2.01
C SER A 176 12.94 -16.02 2.13
N LEU A 177 12.07 -16.59 1.29
CA LEU A 177 11.81 -18.04 1.27
C LEU A 177 12.86 -18.80 0.44
N ILE A 178 13.38 -18.16 -0.59
CA ILE A 178 14.36 -18.76 -1.51
C ILE A 178 15.79 -18.58 -0.98
N GLY A 179 16.09 -17.45 -0.33
CA GLY A 179 17.45 -17.05 0.04
C GLY A 179 18.14 -16.33 -1.12
N ILE A 180 18.74 -15.17 -0.84
CA ILE A 180 19.41 -14.36 -1.88
C ILE A 180 20.61 -15.11 -2.49
N GLU A 181 21.30 -15.90 -1.68
CA GLU A 181 22.43 -16.74 -2.05
C GLU A 181 22.09 -17.83 -3.08
N ASN A 182 20.80 -18.17 -3.22
CA ASN A 182 20.33 -19.17 -4.19
C ASN A 182 19.88 -18.55 -5.53
N ILE A 183 19.98 -17.22 -5.67
CA ILE A 183 19.55 -16.50 -6.86
C ILE A 183 20.77 -16.10 -7.68
N ASN A 184 21.00 -16.84 -8.77
CA ASN A 184 22.10 -16.56 -9.69
C ASN A 184 21.83 -15.37 -10.63
N ALA A 185 20.57 -14.91 -10.71
CA ALA A 185 20.14 -13.87 -11.64
C ALA A 185 19.80 -12.59 -10.87
N GLU A 186 20.66 -11.58 -10.94
CA GLU A 186 20.48 -10.30 -10.22
C GLU A 186 19.16 -9.61 -10.56
N TRP A 187 18.72 -9.66 -11.82
CA TRP A 187 17.45 -9.09 -12.26
C TRP A 187 16.23 -9.71 -11.55
N ALA A 188 16.35 -10.93 -11.02
CA ALA A 188 15.26 -11.64 -10.36
C ALA A 188 15.11 -11.24 -8.88
N VAL A 189 16.14 -10.63 -8.29
CA VAL A 189 16.13 -10.23 -6.86
C VAL A 189 15.00 -9.25 -6.59
N TYR A 190 14.89 -8.17 -7.36
CA TYR A 190 13.86 -7.14 -7.15
C TYR A 190 12.42 -7.67 -7.30
N PRO A 191 12.05 -8.40 -8.37
CA PRO A 191 10.74 -9.04 -8.46
C PRO A 191 10.40 -9.94 -7.26
N LEU A 192 11.37 -10.71 -6.76
CA LEU A 192 11.17 -11.61 -5.62
C LEU A 192 11.01 -10.86 -4.28
N GLN A 193 11.55 -9.65 -4.15
CA GLN A 193 11.31 -8.76 -2.99
C GLN A 193 9.88 -8.23 -2.97
N ILE A 194 9.38 -7.81 -4.13
CA ILE A 194 8.06 -7.20 -4.30
C ILE A 194 6.93 -8.23 -4.12
N ILE A 195 7.15 -9.48 -4.55
CA ILE A 195 6.21 -10.56 -4.27
C ILE A 195 6.29 -10.92 -2.78
N ASN A 196 5.41 -10.32 -1.98
CA ASN A 196 5.38 -10.51 -0.53
C ASN A 196 3.96 -10.52 0.02
N VAL A 197 3.83 -10.92 1.29
CA VAL A 197 2.52 -11.02 1.97
C VAL A 197 1.84 -9.65 2.10
N PHE A 198 2.60 -8.56 2.25
CA PHE A 198 2.05 -7.21 2.35
C PHE A 198 1.39 -6.75 1.05
N GLU A 199 1.93 -7.15 -0.11
CA GLU A 199 1.33 -6.89 -1.41
C GLU A 199 -0.06 -7.55 -1.54
N VAL A 200 -0.17 -8.80 -1.07
CA VAL A 200 -1.44 -9.53 -1.03
C VAL A 200 -2.42 -8.88 -0.06
N MET A 201 -1.95 -8.45 1.12
CA MET A 201 -2.77 -7.72 2.09
C MET A 201 -3.23 -6.36 1.53
N TYR A 202 -2.38 -5.67 0.76
CA TYR A 202 -2.73 -4.43 0.09
C TYR A 202 -3.85 -4.64 -0.93
N ILE A 203 -3.72 -5.64 -1.81
CA ILE A 203 -4.78 -6.03 -2.76
C ILE A 203 -6.10 -6.32 -2.03
N GLY A 204 -6.03 -7.11 -0.95
CA GLY A 204 -7.19 -7.43 -0.12
C GLY A 204 -7.83 -6.18 0.51
N LEU A 205 -7.01 -5.28 1.05
CA LEU A 205 -7.49 -4.04 1.66
C LEU A 205 -8.17 -3.14 0.62
N ILE A 206 -7.56 -2.93 -0.55
CA ILE A 206 -8.15 -2.13 -1.63
C ILE A 206 -9.47 -2.75 -2.12
N ALA A 207 -9.51 -4.07 -2.32
CA ALA A 207 -10.75 -4.76 -2.72
C ALA A 207 -11.85 -4.60 -1.67
N TRP A 208 -11.49 -4.66 -0.38
CA TRP A 208 -12.43 -4.42 0.70
C TRP A 208 -12.94 -2.98 0.71
N LEU A 209 -12.05 -1.98 0.58
CA LEU A 209 -12.42 -0.56 0.48
C LEU A 209 -13.35 -0.29 -0.72
N LEU A 210 -13.08 -0.92 -1.86
CA LEU A 210 -13.89 -0.80 -3.06
C LEU A 210 -15.29 -1.40 -2.84
N SER A 211 -15.38 -2.59 -2.24
CA SER A 211 -16.65 -3.27 -1.94
C SER A 211 -17.57 -2.41 -1.05
N LYS A 212 -17.00 -1.71 -0.08
CA LYS A 212 -17.74 -0.84 0.84
C LYS A 212 -18.28 0.43 0.18
N GLN A 213 -17.62 0.92 -0.85
CA GLN A 213 -18.02 2.19 -1.46
C GLN A 213 -19.08 2.03 -2.55
N TRP A 214 -19.12 0.89 -3.26
CA TRP A 214 -19.94 0.76 -4.48
C TRP A 214 -20.85 -0.48 -4.53
N LYS A 215 -20.91 -1.27 -3.45
CA LYS A 215 -21.73 -2.49 -3.32
C LYS A 215 -21.45 -3.66 -4.31
N PRO A 216 -20.30 -3.81 -5.00
CA PRO A 216 -19.90 -5.13 -5.46
C PRO A 216 -19.59 -6.01 -4.24
N SER A 217 -19.74 -7.34 -4.37
CA SER A 217 -19.22 -8.21 -3.33
C SER A 217 -17.70 -8.03 -3.21
N PHE A 218 -17.12 -8.46 -2.08
CA PHE A 218 -15.67 -8.44 -1.93
C PHE A 218 -14.96 -9.22 -3.06
N VAL A 219 -15.55 -10.34 -3.50
CA VAL A 219 -15.04 -11.17 -4.60
C VAL A 219 -15.09 -10.41 -5.92
N ASP A 220 -16.19 -9.72 -6.21
CA ASP A 220 -16.30 -8.88 -7.40
C ASP A 220 -15.27 -7.75 -7.40
N SER A 221 -15.00 -7.19 -6.21
CA SER A 221 -13.96 -6.16 -6.04
C SER A 221 -12.55 -6.72 -6.27
N LEU A 222 -12.27 -7.94 -5.79
CA LEU A 222 -11.02 -8.64 -6.09
C LEU A 222 -10.85 -8.88 -7.60
N ASN A 223 -11.93 -9.26 -8.29
CA ASN A 223 -11.92 -9.45 -9.75
C ASN A 223 -11.65 -8.16 -10.53
N ILE A 224 -11.77 -7.00 -9.89
CA ILE A 224 -11.36 -5.71 -10.46
C ILE A 224 -9.90 -5.41 -10.08
N VAL A 225 -9.57 -5.50 -8.79
CA VAL A 225 -8.26 -5.07 -8.25
C VAL A 225 -7.13 -5.98 -8.72
N ILE A 226 -7.29 -7.30 -8.67
CA ILE A 226 -6.23 -8.24 -9.05
C ILE A 226 -5.77 -8.04 -10.50
N PRO A 227 -6.63 -8.08 -11.53
CA PRO A 227 -6.16 -7.89 -12.90
C PRO A 227 -5.67 -6.46 -13.14
N SER A 228 -6.27 -5.45 -12.52
CA SER A 228 -5.88 -4.06 -12.79
C SER A 228 -4.56 -3.67 -12.11
N TYR A 229 -4.50 -3.78 -10.79
CA TYR A 229 -3.30 -3.50 -10.02
C TYR A 229 -2.21 -4.54 -10.26
N GLY A 230 -2.57 -5.82 -10.34
CA GLY A 230 -1.62 -6.90 -10.59
C GLY A 230 -0.95 -6.82 -11.96
N LEU A 231 -1.68 -6.47 -13.03
CA LEU A 231 -1.05 -6.22 -14.34
C LEU A 231 -0.15 -4.97 -14.30
N GLY A 232 -0.58 -3.92 -13.59
CA GLY A 232 0.27 -2.74 -13.36
C GLY A 232 1.58 -3.12 -12.67
N LEU A 233 1.49 -3.86 -11.56
CA LEU A 233 2.64 -4.34 -10.82
C LEU A 233 3.54 -5.23 -11.69
N LEU A 234 2.97 -6.15 -12.47
CA LEU A 234 3.72 -6.99 -13.40
C LEU A 234 4.51 -6.15 -14.42
N LEU A 235 3.88 -5.13 -15.02
CA LEU A 235 4.55 -4.24 -15.96
C LEU A 235 5.70 -3.48 -15.31
N TRP A 236 5.50 -3.00 -14.07
CA TRP A 236 6.55 -2.36 -13.28
C TRP A 236 7.72 -3.32 -13.00
N LEU A 237 7.42 -4.55 -12.59
CA LEU A 237 8.43 -5.58 -12.31
C LEU A 237 9.25 -5.93 -13.55
N VAL A 238 8.60 -6.13 -14.70
CA VAL A 238 9.28 -6.41 -15.96
C VAL A 238 10.16 -5.24 -16.37
N LEU A 239 9.69 -4.00 -16.22
CA LEU A 239 10.46 -2.80 -16.52
C LEU A 239 11.73 -2.73 -15.65
N VAL A 240 11.60 -2.88 -14.33
CA VAL A 240 12.75 -2.81 -13.43
C VAL A 240 13.72 -3.96 -13.67
N ALA A 241 13.22 -5.19 -13.82
CA ALA A 241 14.06 -6.35 -14.14
C ALA A 241 14.83 -6.14 -15.45
N PHE A 242 14.18 -5.60 -16.48
CA PHE A 242 14.83 -5.26 -17.75
C PHE A 242 15.92 -4.19 -17.56
N LEU A 243 15.64 -3.12 -16.82
CA LEU A 243 16.63 -2.08 -16.55
C LEU A 243 17.83 -2.61 -15.76
N THR A 244 17.60 -3.43 -14.73
CA THR A 244 18.67 -4.08 -13.97
C THR A 244 19.52 -4.97 -14.88
N PHE A 245 18.89 -5.79 -15.71
CA PHE A 245 19.59 -6.68 -16.65
C PHE A 245 20.47 -5.92 -17.67
N GLN A 246 20.12 -4.68 -18.03
CA GLN A 246 20.94 -3.87 -18.94
C GLN A 246 22.16 -3.22 -18.28
N VAL A 247 22.14 -3.10 -16.95
CA VAL A 247 23.19 -2.43 -16.17
C VAL A 247 24.16 -3.45 -15.52
N SER A 248 23.69 -4.67 -15.27
CA SER A 248 24.50 -5.84 -14.84
C SER A 248 25.33 -6.41 -15.99
#